data_AF-A0A1Y1ITT2-F1
#
_entry.id   AF-A0A1Y1ITT2-F1
#
_cell.length_a   1.000
_cell.length_b   1.000
_cell.length_c   1.000
_cell.angle_alpha   90.00
_cell.angle_beta   90.00
_cell.angle_gamma   90.00
#
_symmetry.space_group_name_H-M   'P 1'
#
loop_
_entity.id
_entity.type
_entity.pdbx_description
1 polymer ?
#
loop_
_entity_poly.entity_id
_entity_poly.type
_entity_poly.pdbx_seq_one_letter_code
_entity_poly.pdbx_strand_id
1 'polypeptide(L)'
;MLCNEANEFGKVVESGVLDAMESLDELRVKLKEHPVRFSRVNQEIAIYKQGAVIKKLIEQLFQEQDKLEALHDALFESLAEHFRSTNSGEVLHSIFNPDVLDPHKQAASILVFSRMATSKVVAQVFLSKEEVVERMMQIFSKKLGRVGPFSGYSREIMYTLQGIASFAQASKLFRQSMEANGMNLLPAVQILCSEYILPAEEDEIYASREAVARVIESLSFSIDSRRWMIDAGYIHVLAELFRTKRPGEKETKDVILRSAFSLLRLLESQECLKKMKECDVLSLLRPVSKVLELDDLPGVWSHIENKLSDDAGSKQKIHYVFTTRFWKGLKRADFAIRTVCSWKDCAAVESHSDTAFSKCGRCGVAPYCSKEHQKLHWPSHKKHSLSKGEKPLG
;
A
#
# COMPACT_ATOMS: atom_id res chain seq x y z
N MET A 1 25.75 -19.88 2.94
CA MET A 1 24.44 -20.04 3.61
C MET A 1 23.39 -19.14 2.97
N LEU A 2 23.54 -17.81 2.97
CA LEU A 2 22.47 -16.90 2.52
C LEU A 2 22.24 -16.84 0.98
N CYS A 3 23.29 -16.89 0.16
CA CYS A 3 23.11 -17.13 -1.29
C CYS A 3 22.47 -18.50 -1.60
N ASN A 4 22.46 -19.45 -0.65
CA ASN A 4 21.82 -20.74 -0.88
C ASN A 4 20.31 -20.61 -0.73
N GLU A 5 19.80 -19.87 0.26
CA GLU A 5 18.36 -19.64 0.44
C GLU A 5 17.76 -18.94 -0.79
N ALA A 6 18.40 -17.90 -1.34
CA ALA A 6 17.93 -17.25 -2.58
C ALA A 6 18.03 -18.16 -3.82
N ASN A 7 19.04 -19.04 -3.90
CA ASN A 7 19.17 -20.00 -5.00
C ASN A 7 18.14 -21.14 -4.88
N GLU A 8 17.90 -21.65 -3.67
CA GLU A 8 16.88 -22.65 -3.37
C GLU A 8 15.49 -22.08 -3.66
N PHE A 9 15.22 -20.87 -3.18
CA PHE A 9 13.98 -20.19 -3.49
C PHE A 9 13.83 -19.93 -5.00
N GLY A 10 14.92 -19.59 -5.68
CA GLY A 10 14.96 -19.49 -7.14
C GLY A 10 14.53 -20.77 -7.86
N LYS A 11 14.88 -21.95 -7.33
CA LYS A 11 14.44 -23.26 -7.85
C LYS A 11 12.94 -23.49 -7.61
N VAL A 12 12.42 -23.08 -6.45
CA VAL A 12 10.98 -23.15 -6.15
C VAL A 12 10.18 -22.24 -7.10
N VAL A 13 10.69 -21.06 -7.42
CA VAL A 13 10.06 -20.19 -8.43
C VAL A 13 9.99 -20.85 -9.82
N GLU A 14 10.83 -21.86 -10.11
CA GLU A 14 10.72 -22.63 -11.34
C GLU A 14 9.58 -23.66 -11.30
N SER A 15 9.13 -24.09 -10.13
CA SER A 15 8.02 -25.05 -10.00
C SER A 15 6.65 -24.37 -10.07
N GLY A 16 6.52 -23.10 -9.67
CA GLY A 16 5.31 -22.30 -9.85
C GLY A 16 5.17 -21.17 -8.83
N VAL A 17 4.20 -20.28 -9.05
CA VAL A 17 3.92 -19.15 -8.14
C VAL A 17 3.37 -19.65 -6.81
N LEU A 18 2.44 -20.60 -6.83
CA LEU A 18 1.82 -21.14 -5.63
C LEU A 18 2.85 -21.80 -4.71
N ASP A 19 3.71 -22.67 -5.26
CA ASP A 19 4.79 -23.31 -4.50
C ASP A 19 5.77 -22.29 -3.89
N ALA A 20 6.09 -21.24 -4.66
CA ALA A 20 6.95 -20.17 -4.19
C ALA A 20 6.30 -19.37 -3.05
N MET A 21 4.99 -19.15 -3.12
CA MET A 21 4.25 -18.49 -2.05
C MET A 21 4.16 -19.34 -0.79
N GLU A 22 3.83 -20.62 -0.93
CA GLU A 22 3.79 -21.56 0.21
C GLU A 22 5.15 -21.62 0.89
N SER A 23 6.23 -21.69 0.10
CA SER A 23 7.61 -21.64 0.62
C SER A 23 7.93 -20.33 1.33
N LEU A 24 7.47 -19.17 0.84
CA LEU A 24 7.62 -17.89 1.53
C LEU A 24 6.84 -17.83 2.85
N ASP A 25 5.61 -18.37 2.86
CA ASP A 25 4.79 -18.38 4.07
C ASP A 25 5.33 -19.34 5.12
N GLU A 26 5.76 -20.54 4.72
CA GLU A 26 6.48 -21.46 5.59
C GLU A 26 7.72 -20.80 6.18
N LEU A 27 8.51 -20.10 5.36
CA LEU A 27 9.68 -19.38 5.82
C LEU A 27 9.30 -18.28 6.82
N ARG A 28 8.21 -17.54 6.57
CA ARG A 28 7.67 -16.53 7.49
C ARG A 28 7.27 -17.13 8.83
N VAL A 29 6.57 -18.26 8.82
CA VAL A 29 6.14 -18.97 10.04
C VAL A 29 7.36 -19.48 10.81
N LYS A 30 8.30 -20.15 10.13
CA LYS A 30 9.57 -20.64 10.70
C LYS A 30 10.43 -19.51 11.29
N LEU A 31 10.39 -18.32 10.68
CA LEU A 31 11.20 -17.17 11.08
C LEU A 31 10.42 -16.11 11.88
N LYS A 32 9.20 -16.42 12.35
CA LYS A 32 8.36 -15.47 13.10
C LYS A 32 9.07 -14.94 14.35
N GLU A 33 9.88 -15.79 15.00
CA GLU A 33 10.70 -15.44 16.18
C GLU A 33 12.00 -14.69 15.81
N HIS A 34 12.31 -14.58 14.52
CA HIS A 34 13.53 -13.97 14.00
C HIS A 34 13.22 -12.93 12.90
N PRO A 35 12.53 -11.82 13.23
CA PRO A 35 12.04 -10.84 12.25
C PRO A 35 13.17 -10.19 11.40
N VAL A 36 14.36 -10.05 11.97
CA VAL A 36 15.56 -9.56 11.26
C VAL A 36 15.98 -10.54 10.16
N ARG A 37 15.93 -11.85 10.44
CA ARG A 37 16.30 -12.88 9.48
C ARG A 37 15.29 -12.92 8.34
N PHE A 38 13.99 -12.90 8.63
CA PHE A 38 12.96 -12.84 7.59
C PHE A 38 13.09 -11.60 6.71
N SER A 39 13.32 -10.43 7.31
CA SER A 39 13.54 -9.18 6.57
C SER A 39 14.75 -9.26 5.65
N ARG A 40 15.84 -9.88 6.11
CA ARG A 40 17.04 -10.10 5.30
C ARG A 40 16.77 -11.00 4.11
N VAL A 41 16.09 -12.14 4.29
CA VAL A 41 15.79 -13.06 3.18
C VAL A 41 14.97 -12.36 2.09
N ASN A 42 13.95 -11.59 2.47
CA ASN A 42 13.16 -10.80 1.52
C ASN A 42 14.02 -9.81 0.73
N GLN A 43 14.93 -9.10 1.41
CA GLN A 43 15.86 -8.20 0.74
C GLN A 43 16.83 -8.93 -0.18
N GLU A 44 17.34 -10.08 0.22
CA GLU A 44 18.28 -10.86 -0.58
C GLU A 44 17.62 -11.41 -1.85
N ILE A 45 16.38 -11.89 -1.76
CA ILE A 45 15.57 -12.29 -2.92
C ILE A 45 15.38 -11.09 -3.86
N ALA A 46 15.10 -9.90 -3.31
CA ALA A 46 14.96 -8.67 -4.09
C ALA A 46 16.28 -8.20 -4.74
N ILE A 47 17.42 -8.45 -4.08
CA ILE A 47 18.75 -8.06 -4.58
C ILE A 47 19.29 -9.08 -5.59
N TYR A 48 18.94 -10.36 -5.44
CA TYR A 48 19.50 -11.46 -6.22
C TYR A 48 19.30 -11.25 -7.72
N LYS A 49 20.40 -11.13 -8.46
CA LYS A 49 20.42 -10.83 -9.90
C LYS A 49 19.45 -9.69 -10.25
N GLN A 50 19.45 -8.62 -9.44
CA GLN A 50 18.55 -7.46 -9.61
C GLN A 50 17.07 -7.82 -9.54
N GLY A 51 16.73 -8.70 -8.61
CA GLY A 51 15.37 -9.15 -8.39
C GLY A 51 14.88 -10.08 -9.47
N ALA A 52 15.75 -10.85 -10.13
CA ALA A 52 15.35 -11.79 -11.17
C ALA A 52 14.26 -12.77 -10.68
N VAL A 53 14.37 -13.21 -9.42
CA VAL A 53 13.37 -14.07 -8.78
C VAL A 53 12.02 -13.37 -8.67
N ILE A 54 12.03 -12.13 -8.18
CA ILE A 54 10.82 -11.31 -8.03
C ILE A 54 10.20 -11.03 -9.39
N LYS A 55 11.00 -10.67 -10.40
CA LYS A 55 10.56 -10.43 -11.77
C LYS A 55 9.91 -11.66 -12.40
N LYS A 56 10.52 -12.84 -12.21
CA LYS A 56 9.94 -14.09 -12.71
C LYS A 56 8.60 -14.42 -12.03
N LEU A 57 8.52 -14.23 -10.72
CA LEU A 57 7.25 -14.40 -9.98
C LEU A 57 6.17 -13.44 -10.48
N ILE A 58 6.52 -12.19 -10.80
CA ILE A 58 5.59 -11.23 -11.42
C ILE A 58 5.05 -11.75 -12.73
N GLU A 59 5.95 -12.16 -13.62
CA GLU A 59 5.59 -12.61 -14.97
C GLU A 59 4.65 -13.81 -14.88
N GLN A 60 4.94 -14.75 -13.98
CA GLN A 60 4.07 -15.90 -13.74
C GLN A 60 2.73 -15.48 -13.10
N LEU A 61 2.73 -14.60 -12.09
CA LEU A 61 1.52 -14.06 -11.46
C LEU A 61 0.59 -13.40 -12.48
N PHE A 62 1.18 -12.62 -13.38
CA PHE A 62 0.48 -11.95 -14.46
C PHE A 62 -0.10 -12.94 -15.48
N GLN A 63 0.68 -13.95 -15.88
CA GLN A 63 0.18 -15.02 -16.76
C GLN A 63 -0.95 -15.83 -16.11
N GLU A 64 -0.86 -16.11 -14.81
CA GLU A 64 -1.93 -16.79 -14.06
C GLU A 64 -3.14 -15.89 -13.86
N GLN A 65 -2.94 -14.61 -13.60
CA GLN A 65 -4.01 -13.62 -13.46
C GLN A 65 -4.81 -13.49 -14.75
N ASP A 66 -4.17 -13.43 -15.93
CA ASP A 66 -4.88 -13.39 -17.21
C ASP A 66 -5.77 -14.62 -17.41
N LYS A 67 -5.26 -15.81 -17.04
CA LYS A 67 -6.02 -17.06 -17.11
C LYS A 67 -7.21 -17.04 -16.15
N LEU A 68 -7.01 -16.57 -14.92
CA LEU A 68 -8.06 -16.45 -13.91
C LEU A 68 -9.12 -15.42 -14.31
N GLU A 69 -8.71 -14.31 -14.92
CA GLU A 69 -9.62 -13.29 -15.42
C GLU A 69 -10.42 -13.79 -16.62
N ALA A 70 -9.78 -14.44 -17.59
CA ALA A 70 -10.48 -15.03 -18.73
C ALA A 70 -11.52 -16.06 -18.27
N LEU A 71 -11.18 -16.90 -17.27
CA LEU A 71 -12.13 -17.87 -16.69
C LEU A 71 -13.28 -17.16 -15.98
N HIS A 72 -12.98 -16.15 -15.15
CA HIS A 72 -13.99 -15.38 -14.44
C HIS A 72 -14.93 -14.65 -15.40
N ASP A 73 -14.40 -14.00 -16.43
CA ASP A 73 -15.17 -13.24 -17.39
C ASP A 73 -16.05 -14.19 -18.25
N ALA A 74 -15.54 -15.36 -18.65
CA ALA A 74 -16.33 -16.41 -19.30
C ALA A 74 -17.45 -16.98 -18.41
N LEU A 75 -17.17 -17.17 -17.11
CA LEU A 75 -18.17 -17.59 -16.13
C LEU A 75 -19.23 -16.51 -15.91
N PHE A 76 -18.83 -15.23 -15.85
CA PHE A 76 -19.75 -14.12 -15.70
C PHE A 76 -20.64 -13.94 -16.94
N GLU A 77 -20.09 -14.13 -18.14
CA GLU A 77 -20.87 -14.13 -19.39
C GLU A 77 -21.86 -15.31 -19.43
N SER A 78 -21.41 -16.51 -19.07
CA SER A 78 -22.26 -17.71 -18.97
C SER A 78 -23.36 -17.52 -17.93
N LEU A 79 -23.04 -16.97 -16.76
CA LEU A 79 -24.01 -16.59 -15.74
C LEU A 79 -24.96 -15.53 -16.29
N ALA A 80 -24.49 -14.46 -16.91
CA ALA A 80 -25.33 -13.40 -17.46
C ALA A 80 -26.27 -13.92 -18.57
N GLU A 81 -25.81 -14.86 -19.39
CA GLU A 81 -26.64 -15.58 -20.35
C GLU A 81 -27.70 -16.45 -19.66
N HIS A 82 -27.30 -17.18 -18.61
CA HIS A 82 -28.23 -17.95 -17.78
C HIS A 82 -29.27 -17.06 -17.08
N PHE A 83 -28.86 -15.90 -16.53
CA PHE A 83 -29.76 -14.89 -15.96
C PHE A 83 -30.74 -14.33 -16.99
N ARG A 84 -30.33 -14.22 -18.26
CA ARG A 84 -31.22 -13.80 -19.36
C ARG A 84 -32.21 -14.91 -19.76
N SER A 85 -31.87 -16.17 -19.56
CA SER A 85 -32.68 -17.32 -19.98
C SER A 85 -33.57 -17.93 -18.88
N THR A 86 -33.26 -17.69 -17.60
CA THR A 86 -33.86 -18.43 -16.47
C THR A 86 -34.78 -17.54 -15.63
N ASN A 87 -35.91 -18.10 -15.18
CA ASN A 87 -36.87 -17.39 -14.33
C ASN A 87 -36.24 -17.05 -12.96
N SER A 88 -36.52 -15.86 -12.43
CA SER A 88 -35.80 -15.22 -11.31
C SER A 88 -35.77 -16.02 -9.99
N GLY A 89 -36.62 -17.05 -9.85
CA GLY A 89 -36.67 -17.93 -8.68
C GLY A 89 -35.58 -19.02 -8.63
N GLU A 90 -35.14 -19.56 -9.77
CA GLU A 90 -34.11 -20.63 -9.82
C GLU A 90 -32.69 -20.06 -9.74
N VAL A 91 -32.55 -18.82 -10.18
CA VAL A 91 -31.33 -18.02 -10.19
C VAL A 91 -30.69 -17.91 -8.80
N LEU A 92 -31.49 -17.67 -7.75
CA LEU A 92 -30.98 -17.53 -6.39
C LEU A 92 -30.34 -18.82 -5.86
N HIS A 93 -30.81 -20.00 -6.29
CA HIS A 93 -30.21 -21.28 -5.87
C HIS A 93 -28.88 -21.59 -6.58
N SER A 94 -28.69 -21.08 -7.80
CA SER A 94 -27.46 -21.27 -8.58
C SER A 94 -26.29 -20.36 -8.16
N ILE A 95 -26.58 -19.16 -7.66
CA ILE A 95 -25.58 -18.16 -7.21
C ILE A 95 -24.82 -18.64 -5.96
N PHE A 96 -25.44 -19.47 -5.12
CA PHE A 96 -24.83 -19.97 -3.88
C PHE A 96 -24.13 -21.32 -4.03
N ASN A 97 -23.85 -21.80 -5.24
CA ASN A 97 -23.10 -23.04 -5.42
C ASN A 97 -21.59 -22.75 -5.25
N PRO A 98 -20.94 -23.19 -4.15
CA PRO A 98 -19.58 -22.78 -3.78
C PRO A 98 -18.47 -23.40 -4.66
N ASP A 99 -18.82 -24.22 -5.65
CA ASP A 99 -17.87 -25.03 -6.41
C ASP A 99 -17.32 -24.37 -7.70
N VAL A 100 -17.79 -23.18 -8.11
CA VAL A 100 -17.56 -22.67 -9.49
C VAL A 100 -16.43 -21.63 -9.64
N LEU A 101 -15.92 -21.05 -8.57
CA LEU A 101 -14.68 -20.27 -8.62
C LEU A 101 -14.03 -20.43 -7.27
N ASP A 102 -12.82 -20.95 -7.22
CA ASP A 102 -12.01 -20.91 -6.01
C ASP A 102 -11.69 -19.43 -5.69
N PRO A 103 -12.45 -18.74 -4.82
CA PRO A 103 -12.23 -17.33 -4.52
C PRO A 103 -10.88 -17.16 -3.84
N HIS A 104 -10.32 -18.26 -3.29
CA HIS A 104 -8.98 -18.29 -2.72
C HIS A 104 -7.91 -18.01 -3.76
N LYS A 105 -8.08 -18.35 -5.05
CA LYS A 105 -7.07 -18.06 -6.09
C LYS A 105 -7.04 -16.59 -6.51
N GLN A 106 -8.20 -15.95 -6.66
CA GLN A 106 -8.24 -14.50 -6.94
C GLN A 106 -7.81 -13.67 -5.72
N ALA A 107 -8.26 -14.05 -4.53
CA ALA A 107 -7.79 -13.45 -3.28
C ALA A 107 -6.28 -13.67 -3.08
N ALA A 108 -5.75 -14.84 -3.48
CA ALA A 108 -4.33 -15.14 -3.41
C ALA A 108 -3.53 -14.13 -4.23
N SER A 109 -3.86 -13.87 -5.50
CA SER A 109 -3.14 -12.93 -6.38
C SER A 109 -2.91 -11.55 -5.73
N ILE A 110 -3.97 -10.98 -5.14
CA ILE A 110 -3.94 -9.67 -4.47
C ILE A 110 -3.17 -9.76 -3.16
N LEU A 111 -3.43 -10.81 -2.39
CA LEU A 111 -2.66 -11.08 -1.18
C LEU A 111 -1.17 -11.12 -1.54
N VAL A 112 -0.77 -11.72 -2.67
CA VAL A 112 0.63 -11.71 -3.11
C VAL A 112 1.11 -10.30 -3.35
N PHE A 113 0.42 -9.52 -4.19
CA PHE A 113 0.86 -8.18 -4.53
C PHE A 113 0.98 -7.31 -3.27
N SER A 114 0.00 -7.36 -2.39
CA SER A 114 -0.01 -6.59 -1.14
C SER A 114 1.05 -7.08 -0.18
N ARG A 115 1.30 -8.39 -0.09
CA ARG A 115 2.37 -8.97 0.73
C ARG A 115 3.75 -8.62 0.20
N MET A 116 3.95 -8.68 -1.11
CA MET A 116 5.19 -8.25 -1.74
C MET A 116 5.47 -6.77 -1.51
N ALA A 117 4.41 -5.94 -1.50
CA ALA A 117 4.51 -4.52 -1.21
C ALA A 117 4.88 -4.22 0.26
N THR A 118 4.79 -5.20 1.18
CA THR A 118 5.16 -4.99 2.59
C THR A 118 6.66 -4.78 2.82
N SER A 119 7.50 -5.07 1.82
CA SER A 119 8.92 -4.72 1.81
C SER A 119 9.18 -3.62 0.80
N LYS A 120 9.70 -2.48 1.26
CA LYS A 120 10.07 -1.36 0.39
C LYS A 120 11.03 -1.77 -0.72
N VAL A 121 12.00 -2.61 -0.39
CA VAL A 121 13.02 -3.06 -1.36
C VAL A 121 12.40 -3.94 -2.43
N VAL A 122 11.47 -4.83 -2.06
CA VAL A 122 10.71 -5.65 -3.00
C VAL A 122 9.85 -4.77 -3.89
N ALA A 123 9.08 -3.86 -3.30
CA ALA A 123 8.22 -2.92 -4.03
C ALA A 123 9.01 -2.05 -5.03
N GLN A 124 10.21 -1.60 -4.67
CA GLN A 124 11.06 -0.83 -5.59
C GLN A 124 11.56 -1.66 -6.79
N VAL A 125 11.94 -2.91 -6.54
CA VAL A 125 12.32 -3.84 -7.62
C VAL A 125 11.11 -4.13 -8.52
N PHE A 126 9.94 -4.31 -7.92
CA PHE A 126 8.67 -4.57 -8.58
C PHE A 126 8.31 -3.46 -9.57
N LEU A 127 8.39 -2.21 -9.10
CA LEU A 127 7.91 -1.02 -9.80
C LEU A 127 8.99 -0.37 -10.67
N SER A 128 10.03 -1.12 -11.04
CA SER A 128 11.16 -0.61 -11.83
C SER A 128 10.91 -0.58 -13.35
N LYS A 129 9.85 -1.25 -13.81
CA LYS A 129 9.43 -1.28 -15.22
C LYS A 129 8.05 -0.63 -15.36
N GLU A 130 7.92 0.29 -16.31
CA GLU A 130 6.67 1.02 -16.58
C GLU A 130 5.52 0.08 -16.98
N GLU A 131 5.77 -0.87 -17.87
CA GLU A 131 4.80 -1.89 -18.30
C GLU A 131 4.21 -2.69 -17.10
N VAL A 132 5.04 -2.98 -16.09
CA VAL A 132 4.58 -3.69 -14.88
C VAL A 132 3.67 -2.78 -14.06
N VAL A 133 4.05 -1.51 -13.89
CA VAL A 133 3.25 -0.50 -13.17
C VAL A 133 1.88 -0.33 -13.83
N GLU A 134 1.85 -0.14 -15.15
CA GLU A 134 0.60 0.03 -15.90
C GLU A 134 -0.33 -1.18 -15.73
N ARG A 135 0.22 -2.39 -15.83
CA ARG A 135 -0.56 -3.61 -15.67
C ARG A 135 -1.11 -3.79 -14.26
N MET A 136 -0.32 -3.50 -13.23
CA MET A 136 -0.84 -3.50 -11.85
C MET A 136 -1.96 -2.49 -11.67
N MET A 137 -1.79 -1.31 -12.27
CA MET A 137 -2.78 -0.25 -12.19
C MET A 137 -4.10 -0.66 -12.83
N GLN A 138 -4.06 -1.37 -13.97
CA GLN A 138 -5.24 -1.96 -14.58
C GLN A 138 -5.90 -3.00 -13.66
N ILE A 139 -5.11 -3.90 -13.05
CA ILE A 139 -5.62 -4.91 -12.11
C ILE A 139 -6.30 -4.25 -10.91
N PHE A 140 -5.65 -3.27 -10.28
CA PHE A 140 -6.22 -2.55 -9.13
C PHE A 140 -7.47 -1.76 -9.51
N SER A 141 -7.46 -1.04 -10.62
CA SER A 141 -8.63 -0.31 -11.11
C SER A 141 -9.81 -1.24 -11.41
N LYS A 142 -9.57 -2.38 -12.09
CA LYS A 142 -10.59 -3.39 -12.38
C LYS A 142 -11.20 -3.93 -11.09
N LYS A 143 -10.37 -4.22 -10.08
CA LYS A 143 -10.82 -4.73 -8.77
C LYS A 143 -11.60 -3.70 -7.97
N LEU A 144 -11.15 -2.45 -7.95
CA LEU A 144 -11.88 -1.36 -7.30
C LEU A 144 -13.21 -1.06 -8.00
N GLY A 145 -13.27 -1.20 -9.32
CA GLY A 145 -14.52 -1.09 -10.08
C GLY A 145 -15.55 -2.17 -9.71
N ARG A 146 -15.11 -3.32 -9.21
CA ARG A 146 -15.99 -4.41 -8.73
C ARG A 146 -16.57 -4.17 -7.34
N VAL A 147 -16.10 -3.14 -6.61
CA VAL A 147 -16.61 -2.79 -5.26
C VAL A 147 -18.06 -2.31 -5.29
N GLY A 148 -18.63 -2.08 -6.48
CA GLY A 148 -20.02 -1.71 -6.72
C GLY A 148 -21.09 -2.73 -6.24
N PRO A 149 -22.32 -2.67 -6.78
CA PRO A 149 -23.56 -3.05 -6.07
C PRO A 149 -23.72 -4.54 -5.67
N PHE A 150 -22.78 -5.43 -5.98
CA PHE A 150 -22.90 -6.86 -5.65
C PHE A 150 -21.55 -7.48 -5.30
N SER A 151 -21.47 -8.07 -4.10
CA SER A 151 -20.59 -9.19 -3.72
C SER A 151 -19.07 -9.01 -3.62
N GLY A 152 -18.53 -7.79 -3.57
CA GLY A 152 -17.10 -7.62 -3.24
C GLY A 152 -16.80 -8.13 -1.82
N TYR A 153 -15.94 -9.14 -1.68
CA TYR A 153 -15.45 -9.57 -0.36
C TYR A 153 -14.69 -8.40 0.28
N SER A 154 -15.14 -7.92 1.44
CA SER A 154 -14.50 -6.86 2.25
C SER A 154 -12.96 -7.00 2.31
N ARG A 155 -12.49 -8.24 2.50
CA ARG A 155 -11.07 -8.61 2.53
C ARG A 155 -10.35 -8.34 1.23
N GLU A 156 -10.97 -8.60 0.09
CA GLU A 156 -10.38 -8.35 -1.23
C GLU A 156 -10.08 -6.85 -1.40
N ILE A 157 -11.04 -6.01 -1.00
CA ILE A 157 -10.94 -4.55 -1.06
C ILE A 157 -9.84 -4.08 -0.12
N MET A 158 -9.86 -4.55 1.12
CA MET A 158 -8.84 -4.25 2.12
C MET A 158 -7.44 -4.59 1.60
N TYR A 159 -7.21 -5.80 1.09
CA TYR A 159 -5.91 -6.19 0.56
C TYR A 159 -5.53 -5.35 -0.66
N THR A 160 -6.46 -5.07 -1.57
CA THR A 160 -6.22 -4.21 -2.74
C THR A 160 -5.75 -2.82 -2.30
N LEU A 161 -6.45 -2.20 -1.35
CA LEU A 161 -6.08 -0.89 -0.81
C LEU A 161 -4.74 -0.91 -0.07
N GLN A 162 -4.44 -1.97 0.70
CA GLN A 162 -3.13 -2.14 1.34
C GLN A 162 -2.00 -2.22 0.29
N GLY A 163 -2.21 -2.97 -0.80
CA GLY A 163 -1.26 -3.06 -1.90
C GLY A 163 -1.03 -1.69 -2.55
N ILE A 164 -2.11 -0.98 -2.89
CA ILE A 164 -2.04 0.38 -3.44
C ILE A 164 -1.27 1.31 -2.49
N ALA A 165 -1.57 1.31 -1.20
CA ALA A 165 -0.87 2.15 -0.22
C ALA A 165 0.63 1.88 -0.22
N SER A 166 1.03 0.61 -0.10
CA SER A 166 2.43 0.22 -0.06
C SER A 166 3.18 0.54 -1.37
N PHE A 167 2.57 0.32 -2.54
CA PHE A 167 3.18 0.66 -3.83
C PHE A 167 3.24 2.17 -4.06
N ALA A 168 2.18 2.90 -3.73
CA ALA A 168 2.15 4.35 -3.78
C ALA A 168 3.20 4.96 -2.85
N GLN A 169 3.46 4.37 -1.69
CA GLN A 169 4.54 4.82 -0.80
C GLN A 169 5.93 4.52 -1.39
N ALA A 170 6.10 3.36 -2.05
CA ALA A 170 7.38 2.88 -2.52
C ALA A 170 7.88 3.57 -3.81
N SER A 171 6.97 4.00 -4.69
CA SER A 171 7.33 4.43 -6.05
C SER A 171 6.62 5.69 -6.52
N LYS A 172 7.42 6.62 -7.04
CA LYS A 172 6.92 7.79 -7.78
C LYS A 172 6.23 7.38 -9.09
N LEU A 173 6.81 6.44 -9.83
CA LEU A 173 6.27 5.98 -11.11
C LEU A 173 4.86 5.41 -10.94
N PHE A 174 4.62 4.66 -9.86
CA PHE A 174 3.30 4.13 -9.54
C PHE A 174 2.29 5.24 -9.28
N ARG A 175 2.63 6.27 -8.49
CA ARG A 175 1.74 7.42 -8.25
C ARG A 175 1.44 8.21 -9.52
N GLN A 176 2.44 8.41 -10.38
CA GLN A 176 2.23 9.06 -11.69
C GLN A 176 1.29 8.24 -12.58
N SER A 177 1.40 6.91 -12.55
CA SER A 177 0.47 6.03 -13.24
C SER A 177 -0.93 6.08 -12.63
N MET A 178 -1.08 6.18 -11.30
CA MET A 178 -2.37 6.39 -10.65
C MET A 178 -3.04 7.69 -11.14
N GLU A 179 -2.28 8.77 -11.21
CA GLU A 179 -2.74 10.07 -11.72
C GLU A 179 -3.13 9.99 -13.20
N ALA A 180 -2.25 9.45 -14.05
CA ALA A 180 -2.47 9.35 -15.49
C ALA A 180 -3.70 8.49 -15.85
N ASN A 181 -4.00 7.47 -15.05
CA ASN A 181 -5.17 6.61 -15.23
C ASN A 181 -6.44 7.14 -14.54
N GLY A 182 -6.36 8.31 -13.90
CA GLY A 182 -7.50 8.89 -13.18
C GLY A 182 -8.04 7.98 -12.08
N MET A 183 -7.16 7.24 -11.38
CA MET A 183 -7.58 6.27 -10.37
C MET A 183 -8.40 6.96 -9.28
N ASN A 184 -9.68 6.62 -9.22
CA ASN A 184 -10.63 7.20 -8.29
C ASN A 184 -11.04 6.18 -7.23
N LEU A 185 -10.56 6.38 -6.00
CA LEU A 185 -10.93 5.53 -4.87
C LEU A 185 -12.25 5.96 -4.21
N LEU A 186 -12.81 7.12 -4.56
CA LEU A 186 -14.03 7.64 -3.90
C LEU A 186 -15.18 6.64 -3.92
N PRO A 187 -15.55 5.99 -5.04
CA PRO A 187 -16.65 5.04 -5.03
C PRO A 187 -16.43 3.87 -4.07
N ALA A 188 -15.23 3.30 -4.07
CA ALA A 188 -14.88 2.19 -3.17
C ALA A 188 -14.93 2.62 -1.69
N VAL A 189 -14.42 3.82 -1.38
CA VAL A 189 -14.49 4.39 -0.03
C VAL A 189 -15.91 4.64 0.39
N GLN A 190 -16.72 5.29 -0.45
CA GLN A 190 -18.11 5.61 -0.13
C GLN A 190 -18.89 4.34 0.22
N ILE A 191 -18.64 3.27 -0.52
CA ILE A 191 -19.23 1.96 -0.25
C ILE A 191 -18.76 1.40 1.10
N LEU A 192 -17.46 1.42 1.39
CA LEU A 192 -16.89 0.98 2.68
C LEU A 192 -17.32 1.84 3.87
N CYS A 193 -17.65 3.09 3.63
CA CYS A 193 -18.14 4.03 4.64
C CYS A 193 -19.66 4.01 4.78
N SER A 194 -20.40 3.45 3.81
CA SER A 194 -21.85 3.36 3.87
C SER A 194 -22.30 2.33 4.90
N GLU A 195 -23.39 2.62 5.60
CA GLU A 195 -24.04 1.68 6.52
C GLU A 195 -24.73 0.51 5.78
N TYR A 196 -24.79 0.56 4.45
CA TYR A 196 -25.77 -0.19 3.66
C TYR A 196 -25.23 -1.38 2.87
N ILE A 197 -23.91 -1.64 2.82
CA ILE A 197 -23.39 -2.48 1.72
C ILE A 197 -22.71 -3.81 2.11
N LEU A 198 -22.38 -4.13 3.36
CA LEU A 198 -21.74 -5.42 3.62
C LEU A 198 -22.25 -6.12 4.89
N PRO A 199 -22.58 -7.42 4.85
CA PRO A 199 -22.60 -8.28 6.03
C PRO A 199 -21.15 -8.56 6.51
N ALA A 200 -20.30 -7.54 6.49
CA ALA A 200 -18.92 -7.63 6.94
C ALA A 200 -18.87 -7.45 8.46
N GLU A 201 -17.94 -8.18 9.08
CA GLU A 201 -17.65 -7.96 10.49
C GLU A 201 -17.09 -6.55 10.69
N GLU A 202 -17.37 -5.96 11.83
CA GLU A 202 -16.92 -4.60 12.17
C GLU A 202 -15.41 -4.42 12.06
N ASP A 203 -14.64 -5.47 12.39
CA ASP A 203 -13.20 -5.51 12.25
C ASP A 203 -12.74 -5.40 10.79
N GLU A 204 -13.49 -5.97 9.85
CA GLU A 204 -13.18 -5.91 8.42
C GLU A 204 -13.49 -4.53 7.83
N ILE A 205 -14.60 -3.92 8.27
CA ILE A 205 -14.97 -2.55 7.90
C ILE A 205 -13.87 -1.59 8.39
N TYR A 206 -13.44 -1.74 9.64
CA TYR A 206 -12.35 -0.94 10.18
C TYR A 206 -11.04 -1.17 9.43
N ALA A 207 -10.63 -2.42 9.20
CA ALA A 207 -9.38 -2.71 8.50
C ALA A 207 -9.38 -2.15 7.07
N SER A 208 -10.56 -2.10 6.43
CA SER A 208 -10.74 -1.43 5.13
C SER A 208 -10.57 0.09 5.24
N ARG A 209 -11.17 0.74 6.24
CA ARG A 209 -11.00 2.19 6.51
C ARG A 209 -9.55 2.54 6.83
N GLU A 210 -8.87 1.70 7.61
CA GLU A 210 -7.44 1.84 7.88
C GLU A 210 -6.62 1.74 6.59
N ALA A 211 -6.94 0.79 5.71
CA ALA A 211 -6.27 0.67 4.43
C ALA A 211 -6.48 1.94 3.56
N VAL A 212 -7.68 2.51 3.53
CA VAL A 212 -7.96 3.80 2.86
C VAL A 212 -7.10 4.92 3.45
N ALA A 213 -7.07 5.05 4.78
CA ALA A 213 -6.28 6.07 5.46
C ALA A 213 -4.78 5.96 5.11
N ARG A 214 -4.25 4.73 5.01
CA ARG A 214 -2.87 4.47 4.57
C ARG A 214 -2.60 4.87 3.12
N VAL A 215 -3.57 4.68 2.21
CA VAL A 215 -3.43 5.19 0.83
C VAL A 215 -3.30 6.72 0.86
N ILE A 216 -4.20 7.40 1.57
CA ILE A 216 -4.21 8.86 1.66
C ILE A 216 -2.94 9.40 2.32
N GLU A 217 -2.44 8.73 3.35
CA GLU A 217 -1.17 9.04 3.97
C GLU A 217 -0.01 8.91 2.97
N SER A 218 0.05 7.81 2.23
CA SER A 218 1.09 7.56 1.23
C SER A 218 1.13 8.65 0.14
N LEU A 219 -0.05 9.10 -0.30
CA LEU A 219 -0.20 10.17 -1.30
C LEU A 219 0.08 11.56 -0.72
N SER A 220 -0.39 11.87 0.49
CA SER A 220 -0.20 13.20 1.10
C SER A 220 1.25 13.44 1.50
N PHE A 221 2.00 12.40 1.87
CA PHE A 221 3.41 12.56 2.23
C PHE A 221 4.33 12.74 1.01
N SER A 222 3.90 12.28 -0.16
CA SER A 222 4.64 12.35 -1.42
C SER A 222 4.36 13.65 -2.16
N ILE A 223 5.38 14.49 -2.35
CA ILE A 223 5.23 15.85 -2.91
C ILE A 223 4.56 15.82 -4.29
N ASP A 224 4.90 14.83 -5.11
CA ASP A 224 4.43 14.65 -6.47
C ASP A 224 2.95 14.25 -6.59
N SER A 225 2.27 13.84 -5.52
CA SER A 225 0.86 13.41 -5.57
C SER A 225 -0.11 14.30 -4.80
N ARG A 226 0.37 15.28 -4.01
CA ARG A 226 -0.48 16.08 -3.12
C ARG A 226 -1.54 16.90 -3.85
N ARG A 227 -1.15 17.51 -4.96
CA ARG A 227 -2.08 18.33 -5.75
C ARG A 227 -3.15 17.46 -6.38
N TRP A 228 -2.71 16.41 -7.08
CA TRP A 228 -3.59 15.44 -7.71
C TRP A 228 -4.61 14.84 -6.75
N MET A 229 -4.22 14.45 -5.53
CA MET A 229 -5.20 13.89 -4.59
C MET A 229 -6.27 14.90 -4.15
N ILE A 230 -5.98 16.21 -4.12
CA ILE A 230 -7.00 17.23 -3.86
C ILE A 230 -7.95 17.32 -5.07
N ASP A 231 -7.40 17.36 -6.28
CA ASP A 231 -8.15 17.42 -7.54
C ASP A 231 -9.05 16.18 -7.73
N ALA A 232 -8.55 15.00 -7.35
CA ALA A 232 -9.29 13.74 -7.39
C ALA A 232 -10.30 13.59 -6.22
N GLY A 233 -10.43 14.58 -5.36
CA GLY A 233 -11.48 14.63 -4.33
C GLY A 233 -11.20 13.83 -3.06
N TYR A 234 -9.96 13.39 -2.80
CA TYR A 234 -9.61 12.61 -1.60
C TYR A 234 -9.83 13.36 -0.28
N ILE A 235 -10.03 14.68 -0.30
CA ILE A 235 -10.43 15.44 0.89
C ILE A 235 -11.82 15.04 1.39
N HIS A 236 -12.73 14.67 0.49
CA HIS A 236 -14.04 14.13 0.87
C HIS A 236 -13.88 12.78 1.58
N VAL A 237 -12.96 11.93 1.11
CA VAL A 237 -12.63 10.68 1.81
C VAL A 237 -12.11 10.97 3.23
N LEU A 238 -11.19 11.92 3.39
CA LEU A 238 -10.69 12.29 4.72
C LEU A 238 -11.84 12.73 5.65
N ALA A 239 -12.74 13.56 5.15
CA ALA A 239 -13.92 14.00 5.90
C ALA A 239 -14.81 12.82 6.32
N GLU A 240 -15.04 11.86 5.42
CA GLU A 240 -15.77 10.63 5.74
C GLU A 240 -15.04 9.77 6.77
N LEU A 241 -13.72 9.61 6.66
CA LEU A 241 -12.92 8.88 7.66
C LEU A 241 -13.05 9.51 9.06
N PHE A 242 -13.10 10.83 9.18
CA PHE A 242 -13.36 11.50 10.46
C PHE A 242 -14.78 11.30 11.00
N ARG A 243 -15.77 11.01 10.14
CA ARG A 243 -17.14 10.72 10.56
C ARG A 243 -17.31 9.29 11.05
N THR A 244 -16.35 8.41 10.78
CA THR A 244 -16.45 7.00 11.16
C THR A 244 -16.52 6.86 12.68
N LYS A 245 -17.64 6.31 13.15
CA LYS A 245 -17.80 5.88 14.55
C LYS A 245 -17.40 4.40 14.62
N ARG A 246 -16.65 4.01 15.65
CA ARG A 246 -16.42 2.60 15.99
C ARG A 246 -16.64 2.37 17.50
N PRO A 247 -17.06 1.19 17.93
CA PRO A 247 -16.90 0.68 19.28
C PRO A 247 -15.42 0.36 19.54
N GLY A 248 -14.86 1.03 20.55
CA GLY A 248 -13.44 0.94 20.92
C GLY A 248 -12.69 2.24 20.66
N GLU A 249 -12.15 2.83 21.73
CA GLU A 249 -11.46 4.13 21.66
C GLU A 249 -10.11 4.06 20.94
N LYS A 250 -9.41 2.92 20.96
CA LYS A 250 -8.00 2.88 20.54
C LYS A 250 -7.83 2.82 19.03
N GLU A 251 -8.53 1.93 18.34
CA GLU A 251 -8.36 1.73 16.91
C GLU A 251 -8.92 2.91 16.11
N THR A 252 -10.06 3.46 16.52
CA THR A 252 -10.62 4.68 15.93
C THR A 252 -9.61 5.83 15.91
N LYS A 253 -8.80 5.95 16.98
CA LYS A 253 -7.75 6.96 17.05
C LYS A 253 -6.70 6.80 15.96
N ASP A 254 -6.29 5.58 15.60
CA ASP A 254 -5.24 5.39 14.58
C ASP A 254 -5.66 5.92 13.20
N VAL A 255 -6.90 5.63 12.77
CA VAL A 255 -7.44 6.13 11.50
C VAL A 255 -7.59 7.65 11.51
N ILE A 256 -8.12 8.21 12.60
CA ILE A 256 -8.29 9.67 12.77
C ILE A 256 -6.93 10.36 12.77
N LEU A 257 -5.97 9.85 13.54
CA LEU A 257 -4.61 10.39 13.62
C LEU A 257 -3.94 10.41 12.26
N ARG A 258 -3.91 9.28 11.52
CA ARG A 258 -3.33 9.22 10.17
C ARG A 258 -4.00 10.21 9.20
N SER A 259 -5.33 10.32 9.29
CA SER A 259 -6.12 11.25 8.46
C SER A 259 -5.80 12.71 8.81
N ALA A 260 -5.67 13.05 10.09
CA ALA A 260 -5.28 14.37 10.57
C ALA A 260 -3.87 14.74 10.13
N PHE A 261 -2.90 13.82 10.25
CA PHE A 261 -1.53 14.05 9.79
C PHE A 261 -1.44 14.21 8.27
N SER A 262 -2.21 13.44 7.52
CA SER A 262 -2.33 13.61 6.07
C SER A 262 -2.83 15.01 5.71
N LEU A 263 -3.86 15.49 6.41
CA LEU A 263 -4.43 16.83 6.23
C LEU A 263 -3.42 17.93 6.57
N LEU A 264 -2.76 17.84 7.74
CA LEU A 264 -1.73 18.77 8.16
C LEU A 264 -0.59 18.83 7.13
N ARG A 265 -0.19 17.69 6.57
CA ARG A 265 0.85 17.62 5.55
C ARG A 265 0.47 18.33 4.24
N LEU A 266 -0.81 18.32 3.88
CA LEU A 266 -1.29 19.08 2.73
C LEU A 266 -1.27 20.59 2.99
N LEU A 267 -1.67 21.02 4.20
CA LEU A 267 -1.69 22.43 4.60
C LEU A 267 -0.29 23.08 4.67
N GLU A 268 0.77 22.28 4.81
CA GLU A 268 2.15 22.78 4.75
C GLU A 268 2.59 23.24 3.34
N SER A 269 1.96 22.71 2.29
CA SER A 269 2.22 23.13 0.91
C SER A 269 1.35 24.34 0.56
N GLN A 270 1.97 25.46 0.16
CA GLN A 270 1.24 26.67 -0.22
C GLN A 270 0.31 26.43 -1.42
N GLU A 271 0.76 25.64 -2.38
CA GLU A 271 -0.03 25.26 -3.56
C GLU A 271 -1.28 24.46 -3.15
N CYS A 272 -1.09 23.46 -2.29
CA CYS A 272 -2.20 22.64 -1.79
C CYS A 272 -3.15 23.45 -0.92
N LEU A 273 -2.63 24.32 -0.05
CA LEU A 273 -3.43 25.20 0.78
C LEU A 273 -4.33 26.10 -0.05
N LYS A 274 -3.77 26.75 -1.09
CA LYS A 274 -4.56 27.56 -2.03
C LYS A 274 -5.67 26.72 -2.66
N LYS A 275 -5.33 25.51 -3.14
CA LYS A 275 -6.30 24.62 -3.78
C LYS A 275 -7.39 24.14 -2.81
N MET A 276 -7.06 23.86 -1.56
CA MET A 276 -8.04 23.47 -0.54
C MET A 276 -9.00 24.62 -0.20
N LYS A 277 -8.53 25.87 -0.24
CA LYS A 277 -9.41 27.05 -0.09
C LYS A 277 -10.35 27.19 -1.28
N GLU A 278 -9.84 27.04 -2.51
CA GLU A 278 -10.66 27.04 -3.73
C GLU A 278 -11.77 25.98 -3.70
N CYS A 279 -11.51 24.83 -3.06
CA CYS A 279 -12.47 23.74 -2.91
C CYS A 279 -13.34 23.83 -1.64
N ASP A 280 -13.33 24.96 -0.91
CA ASP A 280 -14.05 25.16 0.36
C ASP A 280 -13.92 23.99 1.35
N VAL A 281 -12.69 23.49 1.53
CA VAL A 281 -12.41 22.36 2.42
C VAL A 281 -12.80 22.66 3.87
N LEU A 282 -12.82 23.93 4.27
CA LEU A 282 -13.21 24.33 5.62
C LEU A 282 -14.67 23.94 5.92
N SER A 283 -15.60 24.26 5.01
CA SER A 283 -17.01 23.88 5.17
C SER A 283 -17.20 22.37 5.24
N LEU A 284 -16.41 21.62 4.46
CA LEU A 284 -16.43 20.16 4.46
C LEU A 284 -15.98 19.55 5.80
N LEU A 285 -14.97 20.14 6.46
CA LEU A 285 -14.40 19.64 7.71
C LEU A 285 -15.08 20.18 8.98
N ARG A 286 -15.79 21.30 8.91
CA ARG A 286 -16.48 21.90 10.07
C ARG A 286 -17.39 20.91 10.84
N PRO A 287 -18.16 20.01 10.18
CA PRO A 287 -18.96 19.00 10.88
C PRO A 287 -18.14 18.02 11.74
N VAL A 288 -16.86 17.82 11.44
CA VAL A 288 -15.95 16.91 12.15
C VAL A 288 -14.94 17.63 13.03
N SER A 289 -15.11 18.95 13.24
CA SER A 289 -14.22 19.79 14.06
C SER A 289 -13.97 19.22 15.46
N LYS A 290 -15.01 18.73 16.13
CA LYS A 290 -14.89 18.10 17.46
C LYS A 290 -14.00 16.85 17.48
N VAL A 291 -13.99 16.09 16.39
CA VAL A 291 -13.13 14.89 16.23
C VAL A 291 -11.67 15.29 16.01
N LEU A 292 -11.43 16.49 15.49
CA LEU A 292 -10.09 17.04 15.27
C LEU A 292 -9.54 17.80 16.49
N GLU A 293 -10.31 17.92 17.55
CA GLU A 293 -9.93 18.55 18.82
C GLU A 293 -9.85 17.50 19.95
N LEU A 294 -9.42 16.28 19.61
CA LEU A 294 -9.16 15.22 20.59
C LEU A 294 -7.98 15.58 21.50
N ASP A 295 -7.94 15.01 22.69
CA ASP A 295 -6.84 15.18 23.66
C ASP A 295 -5.47 14.81 23.08
N ASP A 296 -5.44 13.88 22.12
CA ASP A 296 -4.24 13.43 21.41
C ASP A 296 -3.82 14.38 20.27
N LEU A 297 -4.64 15.39 19.94
CA LEU A 297 -4.43 16.37 18.86
C LEU A 297 -4.82 17.81 19.29
N PRO A 298 -4.30 18.32 20.43
CA PRO A 298 -4.75 19.60 20.96
C PRO A 298 -4.42 20.75 20.00
N GLY A 299 -5.43 21.58 19.67
CA GLY A 299 -5.31 22.74 18.80
C GLY A 299 -5.17 22.42 17.31
N VAL A 300 -5.35 21.15 16.89
CA VAL A 300 -5.27 20.78 15.47
C VAL A 300 -6.41 21.39 14.67
N TRP A 301 -7.65 21.36 15.17
CA TRP A 301 -8.77 22.02 14.49
C TRP A 301 -8.52 23.52 14.35
N SER A 302 -8.15 24.19 15.44
CA SER A 302 -7.85 25.64 15.43
C SER A 302 -6.79 26.00 14.39
N HIS A 303 -5.77 25.15 14.21
CA HIS A 303 -4.77 25.37 13.17
C HIS A 303 -5.33 25.20 11.75
N ILE A 304 -6.09 24.14 11.51
CA ILE A 304 -6.72 23.87 10.21
C ILE A 304 -7.62 25.04 9.84
N GLU A 305 -8.48 25.47 10.76
CA GLU A 305 -9.41 26.58 10.59
C GLU A 305 -8.67 27.89 10.27
N ASN A 306 -7.63 28.22 11.04
CA ASN A 306 -6.81 29.41 10.81
C ASN A 306 -6.11 29.38 9.43
N LYS A 307 -5.61 28.21 9.00
CA LYS A 307 -4.96 28.07 7.69
C LYS A 307 -5.93 28.28 6.54
N LEU A 308 -7.15 27.76 6.66
CA LEU A 308 -8.14 27.78 5.59
C LEU A 308 -8.97 29.08 5.55
N SER A 309 -9.16 29.80 6.65
CA SER A 309 -10.08 30.96 6.75
C SER A 309 -9.56 32.30 6.17
N ASP A 310 -8.54 32.30 5.31
CA ASP A 310 -7.91 33.51 4.73
C ASP A 310 -7.44 34.60 5.72
N ASP A 311 -7.44 34.31 7.02
CA ASP A 311 -6.92 35.22 8.03
C ASP A 311 -5.38 35.23 7.99
N ALA A 312 -4.85 36.07 7.10
CA ALA A 312 -3.43 36.30 6.87
C ALA A 312 -2.68 36.77 8.14
N GLY A 313 -3.40 37.10 9.23
CA GLY A 313 -2.85 37.62 10.48
C GLY A 313 -2.35 36.55 11.47
N SER A 314 -2.76 35.29 11.33
CA SER A 314 -2.42 34.24 12.29
C SER A 314 -0.95 33.79 12.15
N LYS A 315 -0.03 34.52 12.78
CA LYS A 315 1.37 34.09 13.03
C LYS A 315 1.46 33.02 14.12
N GLN A 316 0.36 32.33 14.42
CA GLN A 316 0.34 31.28 15.44
C GLN A 316 1.19 30.11 14.93
N LYS A 317 2.47 30.13 15.33
CA LYS A 317 3.32 28.96 15.23
C LYS A 317 2.69 27.93 16.15
N ILE A 318 2.13 26.85 15.60
CA ILE A 318 1.83 25.71 16.45
C ILE A 318 3.16 25.33 17.11
N HIS A 319 3.20 25.34 18.44
CA HIS A 319 4.26 24.69 19.19
C HIS A 319 4.07 23.19 18.94
N TYR A 320 4.62 22.70 17.82
CA TYR A 320 4.57 21.30 17.41
C TYR A 320 5.41 20.48 18.41
N VAL A 321 4.80 20.09 19.52
CA VAL A 321 5.30 18.99 20.37
C VAL A 321 5.26 17.67 19.57
N PHE A 322 4.47 17.60 18.49
CA PHE A 322 4.59 16.60 17.42
C PHE A 322 5.80 16.90 16.52
N THR A 323 6.97 16.70 17.11
CA THR A 323 8.30 16.94 16.55
C THR A 323 8.51 16.35 15.14
N THR A 324 9.54 16.83 14.45
CA THR A 324 10.18 16.16 13.30
C THR A 324 10.37 14.65 13.50
N ARG A 325 10.52 14.16 14.74
CA ARG A 325 10.62 12.74 15.08
C ARG A 325 9.33 11.98 14.81
N PHE A 326 8.17 12.57 15.09
CA PHE A 326 6.87 11.97 14.82
C PHE A 326 6.64 11.83 13.30
N TRP A 327 6.88 12.90 12.54
CA TRP A 327 6.83 12.89 11.08
C TRP A 327 7.80 11.89 10.45
N LYS A 328 9.02 11.78 10.99
CA LYS A 328 10.01 10.77 10.59
C LYS A 328 9.54 9.34 10.92
N GLY A 329 8.81 9.17 12.02
CA GLY A 329 8.17 7.91 12.41
C GLY A 329 7.15 7.46 11.38
N LEU A 330 6.17 8.31 11.06
CA LEU A 330 5.13 8.02 10.07
C LEU A 330 5.71 7.65 8.70
N LYS A 331 6.66 8.45 8.20
CA LYS A 331 7.29 8.21 6.88
C LYS A 331 8.02 6.85 6.77
N ARG A 332 8.35 6.21 7.90
CA ARG A 332 9.12 4.96 7.96
C ARG A 332 8.32 3.77 8.48
N ALA A 333 7.11 3.98 9.01
CA ALA A 333 6.37 2.98 9.78
C ALA A 333 5.46 2.03 8.97
N ASP A 334 5.23 2.28 7.69
CA ASP A 334 4.14 1.56 6.99
C ASP A 334 4.57 0.28 6.26
N PHE A 335 5.86 0.06 6.06
CA PHE A 335 6.33 -1.24 5.57
C PHE A 335 6.39 -2.24 6.74
N ALA A 336 5.58 -3.29 6.66
CA ALA A 336 5.57 -4.33 7.69
C ALA A 336 6.91 -5.06 7.79
N ILE A 337 7.67 -5.12 6.69
CA ILE A 337 9.03 -5.69 6.66
C ILE A 337 10.03 -4.54 6.74
N ARG A 338 10.77 -4.50 7.85
CA ARG A 338 11.77 -3.47 8.10
C ARG A 338 12.98 -3.66 7.18
N THR A 339 13.57 -2.55 6.73
CA THR A 339 14.86 -2.62 6.04
C THR A 339 15.93 -3.03 7.04
N VAL A 340 16.75 -4.04 6.74
CA VAL A 340 17.92 -4.42 7.54
C VAL A 340 19.21 -4.18 6.76
N CYS A 341 20.35 -4.11 7.45
CA CYS A 341 21.65 -4.06 6.77
C CYS A 341 21.90 -5.37 6.00
N SER A 342 22.36 -5.26 4.74
CA SER A 342 22.67 -6.41 3.89
C SER A 342 23.88 -7.22 4.37
N TRP A 343 24.69 -6.70 5.30
CA TRP A 343 25.73 -7.51 5.91
C TRP A 343 25.11 -8.54 6.87
N LYS A 344 25.38 -9.83 6.62
CA LYS A 344 24.76 -10.96 7.33
C LYS A 344 24.99 -10.99 8.84
N ASP A 345 26.12 -10.49 9.31
CA ASP A 345 26.45 -10.51 10.74
C ASP A 345 26.05 -9.19 11.43
N CYS A 346 25.37 -8.29 10.71
CA CYS A 346 24.86 -7.04 11.25
C CYS A 346 23.44 -7.21 11.80
N ALA A 347 23.19 -6.80 13.05
CA ALA A 347 21.85 -6.76 13.62
C ALA A 347 21.13 -5.41 13.40
N ALA A 348 21.73 -4.47 12.64
CA ALA A 348 21.14 -3.17 12.40
C ALA A 348 19.87 -3.33 11.56
N VAL A 349 18.76 -3.03 12.20
CA VAL A 349 17.47 -2.77 11.58
C VAL A 349 17.39 -1.27 11.34
N GLU A 350 16.74 -0.84 10.26
CA GLU A 350 16.32 0.54 10.07
C GLU A 350 15.37 0.87 11.23
N SER A 351 15.97 1.31 12.34
CA SER A 351 15.27 1.73 13.53
C SER A 351 14.76 3.15 13.30
N HIS A 352 13.94 3.65 14.21
CA HIS A 352 13.56 5.06 14.22
C HIS A 352 14.77 6.03 14.35
N SER A 353 16.02 5.53 14.40
CA SER A 353 17.23 6.35 14.40
C SER A 353 17.34 7.20 13.13
N ASP A 354 17.81 8.44 13.30
CA ASP A 354 17.82 9.45 12.24
C ASP A 354 18.67 9.10 11.00
N THR A 355 19.52 8.09 11.10
CA THR A 355 20.45 7.67 10.05
C THR A 355 19.77 6.74 9.03
N ALA A 356 19.45 7.28 7.86
CA ALA A 356 19.03 6.49 6.70
C ALA A 356 20.15 5.54 6.27
N PHE A 357 19.81 4.29 5.92
CA PHE A 357 20.78 3.37 5.35
C PHE A 357 21.30 3.88 4.00
N SER A 358 22.62 3.83 3.83
CA SER A 358 23.24 4.06 2.54
C SER A 358 22.90 2.91 1.59
N LYS A 359 22.61 3.22 0.33
CA LYS A 359 22.34 2.22 -0.70
C LYS A 359 23.62 1.92 -1.48
N CYS A 360 23.74 0.70 -2.00
CA CYS A 360 24.80 0.38 -2.95
C CYS A 360 24.75 1.34 -4.14
N GLY A 361 25.83 2.07 -4.40
CA GLY A 361 25.90 3.00 -5.55
C GLY A 361 25.80 2.33 -6.93
N ARG A 362 25.96 1.00 -7.03
CA ARG A 362 25.76 0.26 -8.29
C ARG A 362 24.32 -0.18 -8.47
N CYS A 363 23.81 -1.03 -7.58
CA CYS A 363 22.46 -1.57 -7.74
C CYS A 363 21.34 -0.64 -7.26
N GLY A 364 21.61 0.29 -6.34
CA GLY A 364 20.59 1.12 -5.70
C GLY A 364 19.67 0.38 -4.71
N VAL A 365 19.80 -0.95 -4.63
CA VAL A 365 18.90 -1.83 -3.87
C VAL A 365 19.47 -2.18 -2.50
N ALA A 366 20.71 -2.69 -2.42
CA ALA A 366 21.27 -3.22 -1.19
C ALA A 366 21.54 -2.13 -0.12
N PRO A 367 20.88 -2.17 1.04
CA PRO A 367 21.06 -1.18 2.11
C PRO A 367 22.20 -1.53 3.09
N TYR A 368 22.91 -0.50 3.56
CA TYR A 368 24.01 -0.59 4.52
C TYR A 368 23.91 0.51 5.57
N CYS A 369 24.05 0.15 6.84
CA CYS A 369 24.11 1.13 7.93
C CYS A 369 25.45 1.90 7.97
N SER A 370 26.50 1.40 7.30
CA SER A 370 27.80 2.07 7.20
C SER A 370 28.59 1.64 5.96
N LYS A 371 29.65 2.40 5.62
CA LYS A 371 30.54 2.07 4.49
C LYS A 371 31.37 0.81 4.78
N GLU A 372 31.65 0.52 6.04
CA GLU A 372 32.40 -0.65 6.50
C GLU A 372 31.61 -1.93 6.20
N HIS A 373 30.32 -1.95 6.52
CA HIS A 373 29.44 -3.08 6.20
C HIS A 373 29.26 -3.27 4.70
N GLN A 374 29.23 -2.17 3.92
CA GLN A 374 29.25 -2.28 2.47
C GLN A 374 30.52 -2.97 1.97
N LYS A 375 31.71 -2.59 2.48
CA LYS A 375 32.99 -3.22 2.11
C LYS A 375 33.03 -4.71 2.47
N LEU A 376 32.53 -5.08 3.65
CA LEU A 376 32.47 -6.47 4.10
C LEU A 376 31.52 -7.32 3.24
N HIS A 377 30.36 -6.78 2.87
CA HIS A 377 29.39 -7.47 2.03
C HIS A 377 29.76 -7.48 0.54
N TRP A 378 30.59 -6.54 0.09
CA TRP A 378 30.87 -6.33 -1.33
C TRP A 378 31.36 -7.58 -2.09
N PRO A 379 32.27 -8.43 -1.56
CA PRO A 379 32.76 -9.60 -2.27
C PRO A 379 31.68 -10.61 -2.65
N SER A 380 30.64 -10.79 -1.83
CA SER A 380 29.48 -11.62 -2.13
C SER A 380 28.46 -10.89 -2.99
N HIS A 381 28.20 -9.61 -2.69
CA HIS A 381 27.20 -8.81 -3.41
C HIS A 381 27.57 -8.55 -4.87
N LYS A 382 28.85 -8.31 -5.18
CA LYS A 382 29.30 -7.90 -6.52
C LYS A 382 28.93 -8.88 -7.63
N LYS A 383 28.76 -10.17 -7.29
CA LYS A 383 28.34 -11.23 -8.24
C LYS A 383 26.89 -11.09 -8.69
N HIS A 384 26.06 -10.42 -7.89
CA HIS A 384 24.63 -10.23 -8.11
C HIS A 384 24.27 -8.76 -8.38
N SER A 385 25.27 -7.87 -8.37
CA SER A 385 25.10 -6.44 -8.63
C SER A 385 25.10 -6.16 -10.15
N LEU A 386 24.68 -4.95 -10.52
CA LEU A 386 24.81 -4.44 -11.89
C LEU A 386 26.28 -4.42 -12.32
N SER A 387 26.50 -4.72 -13.59
CA SER A 387 27.78 -4.52 -14.26
C SER A 387 28.11 -3.02 -14.34
N LYS A 388 29.39 -2.69 -14.54
CA LYS A 388 29.84 -1.30 -14.57
C LYS A 388 29.26 -0.62 -15.81
N GLY A 389 28.34 0.33 -15.62
CA GLY A 389 27.72 1.12 -16.70
C GLY A 389 26.21 0.99 -16.79
N GLU A 390 25.63 -0.04 -16.17
CA GLU A 390 24.17 -0.16 -16.09
C GLU A 390 23.62 0.76 -15.00
N LYS A 391 22.45 1.38 -15.28
CA LYS A 391 21.81 2.32 -14.34
C LYS A 391 21.14 1.55 -13.19
N PRO A 392 21.28 2.01 -11.93
CA PRO A 392 20.53 1.46 -10.80
C PRO A 392 19.02 1.55 -11.04
N LEU A 393 18.26 0.66 -10.39
CA LEU A 393 16.81 0.78 -10.29
C LEU A 393 16.52 2.10 -9.53
N GLY A 394 15.86 3.04 -10.21
CA GLY A 394 15.72 4.45 -9.83
C GLY A 394 15.05 4.69 -8.50
#